data_AF-A0A2N0X2G0-F1
#
_entry.id   AF-A0A2N0X2G0-F1
#
_cell.length_a   1.000
_cell.length_b   1.000
_cell.length_c   1.000
_cell.angle_alpha   90.00
_cell.angle_beta   90.00
_cell.angle_gamma   90.00
#
_symmetry.space_group_name_H-M   'P 1'
#
loop_
_entity.id
_entity.type
_entity.pdbx_description
1 polymer ?
#
loop_
_entity_poly.entity_id
_entity_poly.type
_entity_poly.pdbx_seq_one_letter_code
_entity_poly.pdbx_strand_id
1 'polypeptide(L)'
;MMSNEKLQVEAIQEGSVIDHIPAHQGIKILKFFKLAQANEKITVGLNLHKKNGQRKDLIKVENTFITDEQANQLALFAPDATINQIKAFKVVNKFKVQLPEAFVGVLACPNSNCISHNEPVKTQFYVNKRSELKLKCHYCEKAFDRSFFNELY
;
A
#
# COMPACT_ATOMS: atom_id res chain seq x y z
N MET A 1 32.34 7.07 -20.62
CA MET A 1 31.25 8.02 -20.30
C MET A 1 30.42 7.40 -19.18
N MET A 2 30.49 7.94 -17.96
CA MET A 2 29.64 7.48 -16.86
C MET A 2 28.22 7.95 -17.17
N SER A 3 27.31 7.01 -17.41
CA SER A 3 25.89 7.31 -17.44
C SER A 3 25.51 7.77 -16.03
N ASN A 4 25.35 9.09 -15.87
CA ASN A 4 24.64 9.67 -14.74
C ASN A 4 23.20 9.13 -14.79
N GLU A 5 22.97 7.95 -14.22
CA GLU A 5 21.63 7.52 -13.78
C GLU A 5 21.22 8.52 -12.70
N LYS A 6 20.76 9.71 -13.11
CA LYS A 6 20.15 10.68 -12.19
C LYS A 6 19.05 9.93 -11.47
N LEU A 7 19.16 9.83 -10.15
CA LEU A 7 18.03 9.44 -9.31
C LEU A 7 16.90 10.41 -9.66
N GLN A 8 15.83 9.91 -10.26
CA GLN A 8 14.70 10.75 -10.69
C GLN A 8 14.00 11.42 -9.51
N VAL A 9 14.32 11.01 -8.28
CA VAL A 9 13.70 11.49 -7.05
C VAL A 9 14.76 11.61 -5.95
N GLU A 10 14.80 12.75 -5.27
CA GLU A 10 15.73 13.06 -4.19
C GLU A 10 15.67 12.08 -3.00
N ALA A 11 16.78 11.85 -2.33
CA ALA A 11 16.81 11.07 -1.09
C ALA A 11 16.12 11.83 0.05
N ILE A 12 15.48 11.11 0.98
CA ILE A 12 14.89 11.69 2.20
C ILE A 12 15.82 11.45 3.38
N GLN A 13 15.81 12.36 4.36
CA GLN A 13 16.60 12.24 5.58
C GLN A 13 15.98 11.23 6.56
N GLU A 14 14.66 11.33 6.76
CA GLU A 14 13.91 10.54 7.74
C GLU A 14 12.49 10.26 7.23
N GLY A 15 11.99 9.03 7.42
CA GLY A 15 10.63 8.64 7.01
C GLY A 15 10.56 7.27 6.33
N SER A 16 9.60 7.10 5.41
CA SER A 16 9.35 5.83 4.70
C SER A 16 9.38 5.97 3.19
N VAL A 17 9.93 4.97 2.52
CA VAL A 17 9.94 4.84 1.06
C VAL A 17 9.25 3.54 0.66
N ILE A 18 8.12 3.64 -0.01
CA ILE A 18 7.41 2.51 -0.64
C ILE A 18 7.87 2.42 -2.09
N ASP A 19 8.67 1.40 -2.40
CA ASP A 19 9.23 1.13 -3.73
C ASP A 19 8.63 -0.15 -4.33
N HIS A 20 8.82 -0.34 -5.64
CA HIS A 20 8.30 -1.47 -6.42
C HIS A 20 6.78 -1.55 -6.44
N ILE A 21 6.11 -0.40 -6.34
CA ILE A 21 4.66 -0.31 -6.53
C ILE A 21 4.35 -0.57 -8.01
N PRO A 22 3.38 -1.44 -8.36
CA PRO A 22 2.94 -1.60 -9.74
C PRO A 22 2.49 -0.25 -10.33
N ALA A 23 2.77 -0.01 -11.60
CA ALA A 23 2.36 1.23 -12.26
C ALA A 23 0.85 1.48 -12.09
N HIS A 24 0.47 2.75 -11.90
CA HIS A 24 -0.90 3.22 -11.68
C HIS A 24 -1.53 2.85 -10.32
N GLN A 25 -0.77 2.26 -9.39
CA GLN A 25 -1.25 1.95 -8.03
C GLN A 25 -0.83 3.00 -7.00
N GLY A 26 0.16 3.86 -7.30
CA GLY A 26 0.69 4.84 -6.34
C GLY A 26 -0.39 5.78 -5.78
N ILE A 27 -1.26 6.31 -6.65
CA ILE A 27 -2.36 7.19 -6.22
C ILE A 27 -3.38 6.46 -5.34
N LYS A 28 -3.67 5.18 -5.65
CA LYS A 28 -4.60 4.37 -4.85
C LYS A 28 -4.05 4.15 -3.44
N ILE A 29 -2.76 3.86 -3.32
CA ILE A 29 -2.08 3.71 -2.04
C ILE A 29 -2.13 5.00 -1.21
N LEU A 30 -1.88 6.16 -1.84
CA LEU A 30 -1.96 7.45 -1.14
C LEU A 30 -3.35 7.72 -0.56
N LYS A 31 -4.41 7.45 -1.34
CA LYS A 31 -5.81 7.56 -0.88
C LYS A 31 -6.10 6.59 0.26
N PHE A 32 -5.73 5.31 0.09
CA PHE A 32 -6.03 4.24 1.03
C PHE A 32 -5.45 4.49 2.42
N PHE A 33 -4.16 4.85 2.49
CA PHE A 33 -3.49 5.13 3.77
C PHE A 33 -3.71 6.57 4.25
N LYS A 34 -4.48 7.37 3.50
CA LYS A 34 -4.67 8.80 3.79
C LYS A 34 -3.35 9.54 4.00
N LEU A 35 -2.28 9.13 3.31
CA LEU A 35 -0.93 9.68 3.51
C LEU A 35 -0.91 11.18 3.20
N ALA A 36 -1.69 11.62 2.21
CA ALA A 36 -1.81 13.03 1.84
C ALA A 36 -2.50 13.93 2.90
N GLN A 37 -3.04 13.37 3.98
CA GLN A 37 -3.63 14.14 5.09
C GLN A 37 -2.58 14.54 6.13
N ALA A 38 -1.38 13.98 6.06
CA ALA A 38 -0.26 14.41 6.91
C ALA A 38 0.33 15.72 6.37
N ASN A 39 0.75 16.62 7.27
CA ASN A 39 1.49 17.86 6.93
C ASN A 39 2.96 17.59 6.54
N GLU A 40 3.27 16.36 6.15
CA GLU A 40 4.63 15.94 5.82
C GLU A 40 4.89 16.06 4.33
N LYS A 41 6.16 16.26 3.97
CA LYS A 41 6.57 16.27 2.57
C LYS A 41 6.42 14.87 1.97
N ILE A 42 5.60 14.78 0.93
CA ILE A 42 5.37 13.55 0.17
C ILE A 42 5.88 13.74 -1.24
N THR A 43 6.68 12.78 -1.72
CA THR A 43 7.12 12.74 -3.11
C THR A 43 6.60 11.48 -3.78
N VAL A 44 5.95 11.66 -4.93
CA VAL A 44 5.31 10.59 -5.69
C VAL A 44 5.95 10.54 -7.07
N GLY A 45 6.57 9.41 -7.40
CA GLY A 45 7.02 9.11 -8.75
C GLY A 45 6.06 8.13 -9.41
N LEU A 46 5.42 8.52 -10.50
CA LEU A 46 4.50 7.66 -11.24
C LEU A 46 5.12 7.23 -12.56
N ASN A 47 4.85 6.00 -12.99
CA ASN A 47 5.28 5.47 -14.29
C ASN A 47 6.80 5.52 -14.54
N LEU A 48 7.60 5.43 -13.47
CA LEU A 48 9.06 5.44 -13.52
C LEU A 48 9.57 4.20 -14.25
N HIS A 49 10.63 4.37 -15.04
CA HIS A 49 11.25 3.27 -15.79
C HIS A 49 12.04 2.34 -14.86
N LYS A 50 11.80 1.03 -14.97
CA LYS A 50 12.66 -0.01 -14.39
C LYS A 50 13.74 -0.43 -15.39
N LYS A 51 14.84 -0.98 -14.89
CA LYS A 51 15.95 -1.53 -15.69
C LYS A 51 15.51 -2.65 -16.65
N ASN A 52 14.44 -3.37 -16.31
CA ASN A 52 13.86 -4.43 -17.12
C ASN A 52 12.79 -3.96 -18.11
N GLY A 53 12.67 -2.65 -18.38
CA GLY A 53 11.70 -2.08 -19.33
C GLY A 53 10.27 -1.90 -18.79
N GLN A 54 9.94 -2.48 -17.63
CA GLN A 54 8.65 -2.28 -16.97
C GLN A 54 8.53 -0.89 -16.33
N ARG A 55 7.31 -0.47 -16.00
CA ARG A 55 7.04 0.75 -15.22
C ARG A 55 6.73 0.43 -13.77
N LYS A 56 7.08 1.35 -12.86
CA LYS A 56 6.70 1.29 -11.44
C LYS A 56 6.31 2.67 -10.92
N ASP A 57 5.59 2.66 -9.80
CA ASP A 57 5.40 3.85 -8.98
C ASP A 57 6.31 3.80 -7.73
N LEU A 58 6.50 4.95 -7.11
CA LEU A 58 7.33 5.17 -5.91
C LEU A 58 6.65 6.22 -5.03
N ILE A 59 6.59 5.97 -3.72
CA ILE A 59 6.09 6.94 -2.75
C ILE A 59 7.16 7.14 -1.67
N LYS A 60 7.49 8.39 -1.37
CA LYS A 60 8.32 8.80 -0.23
C LYS A 60 7.50 9.69 0.68
N VAL A 61 7.53 9.41 1.98
CA VAL A 61 6.85 10.21 3.01
C VAL A 61 7.88 10.56 4.07
N GLU A 62 8.16 11.84 4.23
CA GLU A 62 9.08 12.33 5.26
C GLU A 62 8.47 12.21 6.67
N ASN A 63 9.31 11.99 7.67
CA ASN A 63 8.98 11.89 9.11
C ASN A 63 7.86 10.89 9.50
N THR A 64 7.39 10.06 8.57
CA THR A 64 6.34 9.07 8.80
C THR A 64 6.91 7.68 8.63
N PHE A 65 6.72 6.83 9.64
CA PHE A 65 7.17 5.44 9.63
C PHE A 65 6.01 4.48 9.45
N ILE A 66 5.98 3.81 8.30
CA ILE A 66 4.99 2.76 8.01
C ILE A 66 5.38 1.52 8.83
N THR A 67 4.44 0.98 9.60
CA THR A 67 4.63 -0.23 10.41
C THR A 67 4.54 -1.49 9.55
N ASP A 68 4.97 -2.64 10.07
CA ASP A 68 4.83 -3.93 9.37
C ASP A 68 3.35 -4.31 9.12
N GLU A 69 2.45 -3.94 10.05
CA GLU A 69 1.02 -4.16 9.88
C GLU A 69 0.44 -3.33 8.72
N GLN A 70 0.82 -2.04 8.65
CA GLN A 70 0.47 -1.18 7.53
C GLN A 70 1.12 -1.65 6.23
N ALA A 71 2.36 -2.15 6.31
CA ALA A 71 3.06 -2.75 5.17
C ALA A 71 2.26 -3.91 4.57
N ASN A 72 1.77 -4.82 5.40
CA ASN A 72 1.02 -5.98 4.95
C ASN A 72 -0.34 -5.59 4.34
N GLN A 73 -0.93 -4.48 4.78
CA GLN A 73 -2.14 -3.94 4.14
C GLN A 73 -1.91 -3.46 2.70
N LEU A 74 -0.68 -3.04 2.35
CA LEU A 74 -0.33 -2.69 0.96
C LEU A 74 -0.37 -3.89 0.01
N ALA A 75 -0.31 -5.12 0.52
CA ALA A 75 -0.27 -6.34 -0.29
C ALA A 75 -1.47 -6.47 -1.24
N LEU A 76 -2.59 -5.85 -0.88
CA LEU A 76 -3.80 -5.81 -1.71
C LEU A 76 -3.55 -5.10 -3.05
N PHE A 77 -2.76 -4.02 -3.03
CA PHE A 77 -2.49 -3.17 -4.20
C PHE A 77 -1.12 -3.46 -4.84
N ALA A 78 -0.13 -3.79 -4.00
CA ALA A 78 1.26 -3.91 -4.38
C ALA A 78 1.93 -5.08 -3.64
N PRO A 79 1.66 -6.33 -4.04
CA PRO A 79 2.18 -7.53 -3.36
C PRO A 79 3.71 -7.63 -3.40
N ASP A 80 4.34 -7.05 -4.42
CA ASP A 80 5.79 -7.05 -4.58
C ASP A 80 6.47 -5.76 -4.06
N ALA A 81 5.70 -4.87 -3.41
CA ALA A 81 6.26 -3.63 -2.87
C ALA A 81 7.25 -3.91 -1.73
N THR A 82 8.16 -2.96 -1.57
CA THR A 82 9.14 -2.93 -0.50
C THR A 82 9.05 -1.62 0.23
N ILE A 83 9.02 -1.66 1.56
CA ILE A 83 9.02 -0.46 2.40
C ILE A 83 10.37 -0.34 3.07
N ASN A 84 11.03 0.79 2.86
CA ASN A 84 12.30 1.11 3.48
C ASN A 84 12.07 2.24 4.48
N GLN A 85 12.40 2.00 5.75
CA GLN A 85 12.44 3.05 6.75
C GLN A 85 13.81 3.71 6.72
N ILE A 86 13.83 5.03 6.58
CA ILE A 86 15.02 5.84 6.45
C ILE A 86 15.22 6.64 7.73
N LYS A 87 16.45 6.65 8.26
CA LYS A 87 16.90 7.57 9.31
C LYS A 87 18.32 8.03 8.99
N ALA A 88 18.58 9.33 9.16
CA ALA A 88 19.86 9.94 8.83
C ALA A 88 20.38 9.53 7.43
N PHE A 89 19.50 9.59 6.41
CA PHE A 89 19.76 9.23 5.02
C PHE A 89 20.12 7.75 4.77
N LYS A 90 19.98 6.88 5.78
CA LYS A 90 20.30 5.45 5.67
C LYS A 90 19.04 4.60 5.86
N VAL A 91 18.96 3.50 5.11
CA VAL A 91 17.94 2.48 5.33
C VAL A 91 18.24 1.79 6.66
N VAL A 92 17.38 1.98 7.66
CA VAL A 92 17.50 1.35 8.97
C VAL A 92 16.64 0.09 9.08
N ASN A 93 15.59 -0.01 8.27
CA ASN A 93 14.74 -1.19 8.21
C ASN A 93 14.15 -1.39 6.82
N LYS A 94 13.88 -2.64 6.46
CA LYS A 94 13.34 -3.02 5.15
C LYS A 94 12.31 -4.12 5.30
N PHE A 95 11.07 -3.80 4.96
CA PHE A 95 9.95 -4.75 4.97
C PHE A 95 9.62 -5.14 3.54
N LYS A 96 9.50 -6.45 3.31
CA LYS A 96 8.84 -6.97 2.12
C LYS A 96 7.38 -7.16 2.48
N VAL A 97 6.49 -6.55 1.70
CA VAL A 97 5.06 -6.68 1.89
C VAL A 97 4.65 -8.15 1.81
N GLN A 98 3.84 -8.61 2.79
CA GLN A 98 3.26 -9.94 2.78
C GLN A 98 1.74 -9.84 2.84
N LEU A 99 1.07 -10.76 2.13
CA LEU A 99 -0.38 -10.84 2.17
C LEU A 99 -0.83 -11.40 3.53
N PRO A 100 -1.51 -10.60 4.38
CA PRO A 100 -1.87 -11.02 5.74
C PRO A 100 -2.95 -12.12 5.71
N GLU A 101 -3.24 -12.69 6.87
CA GLU A 101 -4.39 -13.61 7.04
C GLU A 101 -5.73 -12.86 7.06
N ALA A 102 -5.73 -11.63 7.54
CA ALA A 102 -6.90 -10.77 7.55
C ALA A 102 -6.57 -9.29 7.41
N PHE A 103 -7.49 -8.53 6.82
CA PHE A 103 -7.48 -7.07 6.81
C PHE A 103 -8.47 -6.56 7.87
N VAL A 104 -8.02 -5.67 8.75
CA VAL A 104 -8.83 -5.14 9.86
C VAL A 104 -8.89 -3.62 9.80
N GLY A 105 -10.09 -3.05 9.78
CA GLY A 105 -10.36 -1.61 9.89
C GLY A 105 -9.99 -0.77 8.67
N VAL A 106 -9.56 -1.38 7.56
CA VAL A 106 -9.04 -0.66 6.39
C VAL A 106 -9.82 -0.87 5.10
N LEU A 107 -10.78 -1.82 5.11
CA LEU A 107 -11.64 -2.11 3.96
C LEU A 107 -13.10 -1.85 4.33
N ALA A 108 -13.87 -1.23 3.45
CA ALA A 108 -15.32 -1.14 3.60
C ALA A 108 -15.99 -2.36 2.94
N CYS A 109 -17.09 -2.88 3.51
CA CYS A 109 -17.79 -4.00 2.91
C CYS A 109 -18.55 -3.57 1.64
N PRO A 110 -18.43 -4.29 0.51
CA PRO A 110 -19.23 -4.00 -0.68
C PRO A 110 -20.70 -4.39 -0.52
N ASN A 111 -21.05 -5.23 0.45
CA ASN A 111 -22.44 -5.57 0.76
C ASN A 111 -23.08 -4.41 1.54
N SER A 112 -23.89 -3.61 0.86
CA SER A 112 -24.61 -2.47 1.44
C SER A 112 -25.42 -2.80 2.71
N ASN A 113 -25.92 -4.03 2.82
CA ASN A 113 -26.68 -4.49 3.99
C ASN A 113 -25.79 -5.08 5.11
N CYS A 114 -24.47 -4.91 5.05
CA CYS A 114 -23.57 -5.41 6.09
C CYS A 114 -23.67 -4.56 7.37
N ILE A 115 -23.76 -5.22 8.52
CA ILE A 115 -23.86 -4.56 9.83
C ILE A 115 -22.67 -3.64 10.13
N SER A 116 -21.51 -3.90 9.54
CA SER A 116 -20.30 -3.08 9.70
C SER A 116 -20.41 -1.65 9.18
N HIS A 117 -21.48 -1.31 8.46
CA HIS A 117 -21.73 0.08 8.02
C HIS A 117 -22.43 0.92 9.09
N ASN A 118 -23.21 0.29 9.98
CA ASN A 118 -24.11 0.98 10.90
C ASN A 118 -23.68 0.86 12.36
N GLU A 119 -22.84 -0.12 12.68
CA GLU A 119 -22.35 -0.35 14.04
C GLU A 119 -20.90 0.15 14.20
N PRO A 120 -20.49 0.58 15.42
CA PRO A 120 -19.14 1.07 15.70
C PRO A 120 -18.13 -0.08 15.83
N VAL A 121 -18.01 -0.89 14.78
CA VAL A 121 -17.14 -2.06 14.71
C VAL A 121 -16.07 -1.88 13.64
N LYS A 122 -14.86 -2.42 13.89
CA LYS A 122 -13.81 -2.44 12.87
C LYS A 122 -14.15 -3.49 11.83
N THR A 123 -14.14 -3.12 10.55
CA THR A 123 -14.32 -4.09 9.47
C THR A 123 -13.25 -5.18 9.52
N GLN A 124 -13.59 -6.40 9.15
CA GLN A 124 -12.64 -7.51 9.15
C GLN A 124 -12.89 -8.42 7.94
N PHE A 125 -11.82 -8.74 7.21
CA PHE A 125 -11.87 -9.61 6.03
C PHE A 125 -10.79 -10.67 6.10
N TYR A 126 -11.17 -11.94 6.05
CA TYR A 126 -10.23 -13.06 5.96
C TYR A 126 -9.78 -13.27 4.53
N VAL A 127 -8.49 -13.56 4.37
CA VAL A 127 -7.84 -13.78 3.08
C VAL A 127 -7.90 -15.26 2.69
N ASN A 128 -8.53 -15.55 1.57
CA ASN A 128 -8.54 -16.90 0.98
C ASN A 128 -7.59 -16.97 -0.23
N LYS A 129 -6.59 -17.87 -0.15
CA LYS A 129 -5.45 -17.95 -1.08
C LYS A 129 -5.53 -19.11 -2.08
N ARG A 130 -6.70 -19.77 -2.25
CA ARG A 130 -6.80 -21.03 -3.00
C ARG A 130 -6.52 -20.93 -4.52
N SER A 131 -6.99 -19.91 -5.21
CA SER A 131 -6.76 -19.74 -6.66
C SER A 131 -6.79 -18.28 -7.09
N GLU A 132 -7.82 -17.56 -6.67
CA GLU A 132 -7.95 -16.10 -6.80
C GLU A 132 -8.04 -15.48 -5.41
N LEU A 133 -7.41 -14.32 -5.24
CA LEU A 133 -7.43 -13.59 -3.98
C LEU A 133 -8.86 -13.13 -3.67
N LYS A 134 -9.52 -13.84 -2.75
CA LYS A 134 -10.87 -13.50 -2.26
C LYS A 134 -10.82 -13.08 -0.80
N LEU A 135 -11.63 -12.09 -0.48
CA LEU A 135 -11.75 -11.52 0.87
C LEU A 135 -13.14 -11.86 1.42
N LYS A 136 -13.20 -12.68 2.47
CA LYS A 136 -14.45 -13.04 3.15
C LYS A 136 -14.70 -12.08 4.31
N CYS A 137 -15.81 -11.34 4.27
CA CYS A 137 -16.21 -10.47 5.37
C CYS A 137 -16.49 -11.31 6.63
N HIS A 138 -15.97 -10.88 7.78
CA HIS A 138 -16.25 -11.52 9.07
C HIS A 138 -17.73 -11.43 9.45
N TYR A 139 -18.40 -10.34 9.10
CA TYR A 139 -19.77 -10.05 9.55
C TYR A 139 -20.85 -10.66 8.66
N CYS A 140 -20.89 -10.29 7.37
CA CYS A 140 -21.92 -10.78 6.45
C CYS A 140 -21.54 -12.09 5.76
N GLU A 141 -20.34 -12.61 6.03
CA GLU A 141 -19.77 -13.84 5.47
C GLU A 141 -19.65 -13.92 3.94
N LYS A 142 -20.06 -12.88 3.21
CA LYS A 142 -19.90 -12.80 1.77
C LYS A 142 -18.42 -12.69 1.40
N ALA A 143 -18.04 -13.37 0.33
CA ALA A 143 -16.72 -13.30 -0.27
C ALA A 143 -16.73 -12.37 -1.49
N PHE A 144 -15.71 -11.54 -1.59
CA PHE A 144 -15.56 -10.57 -2.67
C PHE A 144 -14.20 -10.72 -3.32
N ASP A 145 -14.13 -10.49 -4.62
CA ASP A 145 -12.87 -10.35 -5.32
C ASP A 145 -12.15 -9.07 -4.90
N ARG A 146 -10.81 -9.08 -4.98
CA ARG A 146 -9.99 -7.90 -4.65
C ARG A 146 -10.42 -6.63 -5.42
N SER A 147 -11.01 -6.79 -6.63
CA SER A 147 -11.44 -5.68 -7.48
C SER A 147 -12.47 -4.77 -6.82
N PHE A 148 -13.34 -5.32 -5.96
CA PHE A 148 -14.35 -4.56 -5.23
C PHE A 148 -13.77 -3.56 -4.22
N PHE A 149 -12.50 -3.71 -3.86
CA PHE A 149 -11.81 -2.85 -2.90
C PHE A 149 -10.79 -1.90 -3.56
N ASN A 150 -10.63 -2.01 -4.88
CA ASN A 150 -9.66 -1.22 -5.65
C ASN A 150 -10.21 0.12 -6.14
N GLU A 151 -11.53 0.31 -6.01
CA GLU A 151 -12.25 1.53 -6.37
C GLU A 151 -12.70 2.21 -5.07
N LEU A 152 -11.75 2.91 -4.45
CA LEU A 152 -12.11 3.96 -3.50
C LEU A 152 -12.56 5.17 -4.32
N TYR A 153 -13.85 5.53 -4.22
CA TYR A 153 -14.38 6.81 -4.69
C TYR A 153 -13.41 7.95 -4.33
#